data_AF-A0AA43QG32-F1
#
_entry.id   AF-A0AA43QG32-F1
#
_cell.length_a   1.000
_cell.length_b   1.000
_cell.length_c   1.000
_cell.angle_alpha   90.00
_cell.angle_beta   90.00
_cell.angle_gamma   90.00
#
_symmetry.space_group_name_H-M   'P 1'
#
loop_
_entity.id
_entity.type
_entity.pdbx_description
1 polymer ?
#
loop_
_entity_poly.entity_id
_entity_poly.type
_entity_poly.pdbx_seq_one_letter_code
_entity_poly.pdbx_strand_id
1 'polypeptide(L)'
;MKLSGNQFTYASARLIAAATLAVTMVLAPGVALATDKNAREDRVELRIKDMHTKLKITPAQEEQWGKVAQAMLDDAKTMDTLTQARIDHAKDMTAVDDLKSYGEIADAHAAGIKKLTPLFTDLYAGMSDAQKKEADTLFRHGEHKHSHKKSGGK
;
A
#
# COMPACT_ATOMS: atom_id res chain seq x y z
N MET A 1 -32.62 1.06 24.80
CA MET A 1 -31.56 1.76 24.03
C MET A 1 -30.27 0.95 24.17
N LYS A 2 -29.85 0.27 23.10
CA LYS A 2 -28.59 -0.50 23.05
C LYS A 2 -27.57 0.32 22.26
N LEU A 3 -26.52 0.77 22.93
CA LEU A 3 -25.31 1.31 22.30
C LEU A 3 -24.36 0.14 22.07
N SER A 4 -24.29 -0.37 20.84
CA SER A 4 -23.26 -1.32 20.42
C SER A 4 -22.01 -0.55 20.03
N GLY A 5 -21.12 -0.35 21.00
CA GLY A 5 -19.77 0.12 20.74
C GLY A 5 -18.95 -0.97 20.05
N ASN A 6 -18.36 -0.65 18.89
CA ASN A 6 -17.40 -1.50 18.21
C ASN A 6 -16.17 -1.68 19.11
N GLN A 7 -16.06 -2.85 19.72
CA GLN A 7 -14.87 -3.24 20.45
C GLN A 7 -13.76 -3.56 19.45
N PHE A 8 -12.77 -2.67 19.34
CA PHE A 8 -11.45 -3.02 18.84
C PHE A 8 -10.75 -3.86 19.91
N THR A 9 -10.97 -5.17 19.88
CA THR A 9 -10.25 -6.12 20.72
C THR A 9 -8.83 -6.30 20.18
N TYR A 10 -7.86 -5.61 20.78
CA TYR A 10 -6.50 -6.10 20.90
C TYR A 10 -6.24 -6.43 22.37
N ALA A 11 -6.65 -7.63 22.79
CA ALA A 11 -6.30 -8.14 24.10
C ALA A 11 -4.82 -8.54 24.10
N SER A 12 -4.03 -7.84 24.92
CA SER A 12 -2.67 -8.23 25.26
C SER A 12 -2.69 -9.17 26.48
N ALA A 13 -1.72 -10.10 26.49
CA ALA A 13 -1.17 -10.81 27.66
C ALA A 13 -2.05 -11.98 28.19
N ARG A 14 -1.55 -13.17 28.57
CA ARG A 14 -0.23 -13.82 28.68
C ARG A 14 -0.46 -15.33 28.61
N LEU A 15 0.57 -16.11 28.30
CA LEU A 15 0.93 -17.27 29.13
C LEU A 15 2.39 -17.67 28.87
N ILE A 16 3.16 -17.67 29.94
CA ILE A 16 4.49 -18.26 30.03
C ILE A 16 4.29 -19.77 30.05
N ALA A 17 4.89 -20.48 29.10
CA ALA A 17 5.17 -21.91 29.22
C ALA A 17 6.56 -22.15 28.65
N ALA A 18 7.49 -22.43 29.55
CA ALA A 18 8.84 -22.87 29.25
C ALA A 18 8.80 -24.26 28.60
N ALA A 19 9.45 -24.40 27.45
CA ALA A 19 9.93 -25.68 26.95
C ALA A 19 11.22 -25.42 26.16
N THR A 20 12.34 -25.77 26.76
CA THR A 20 13.67 -25.78 26.19
C THR A 20 13.77 -26.81 25.06
N LEU A 21 14.05 -26.37 23.83
CA LEU A 21 14.71 -27.19 22.82
C LEU A 21 15.76 -26.35 22.11
N ALA A 22 17.02 -26.76 22.31
CA ALA A 22 18.18 -26.17 21.69
C ALA A 22 18.14 -26.38 20.17
N VAL A 23 18.09 -25.29 19.41
CA VAL A 23 18.42 -25.28 17.99
C VAL A 23 19.54 -24.24 17.82
N THR A 24 20.76 -24.73 17.66
CA THR A 24 21.87 -23.95 17.13
C THR A 24 21.58 -23.67 15.66
N MET A 25 20.99 -22.51 15.38
CA MET A 25 20.99 -21.93 14.04
C MET A 25 21.91 -20.72 14.08
N VAL A 26 23.04 -20.83 13.38
CA VAL A 26 23.92 -19.70 13.08
C VAL A 26 23.10 -18.70 12.28
N LEU A 27 22.60 -17.67 12.95
CA LEU A 27 22.06 -16.48 12.31
C LEU A 27 23.25 -15.66 11.83
N ALA A 28 23.58 -15.77 10.54
CA ALA A 28 24.29 -14.71 9.86
C ALA A 28 23.36 -13.48 9.82
N PRO A 29 23.71 -12.34 10.45
CA PRO A 29 22.91 -11.13 10.33
C PRO A 29 23.32 -10.41 9.04
N GLY A 30 22.34 -10.09 8.20
CA GLY A 30 22.45 -8.94 7.31
C GLY A 30 22.60 -9.23 5.82
N VAL A 31 21.49 -9.64 5.17
CA VAL A 31 21.17 -9.24 3.78
C VAL A 31 19.69 -9.51 3.52
N ALA A 32 18.80 -8.70 4.10
CA ALA A 32 17.38 -8.78 3.77
C ALA A 32 16.65 -7.43 3.85
N LEU A 33 17.36 -6.31 3.77
CA LEU A 33 16.75 -4.98 3.76
C LEU A 33 16.97 -4.25 2.42
N ALA A 34 18.07 -4.51 1.73
CA ALA A 34 18.33 -3.93 0.40
C ALA A 34 17.51 -4.60 -0.73
N THR A 35 17.01 -5.82 -0.53
CA THR A 35 16.17 -6.53 -1.50
C THR A 35 14.73 -6.03 -1.53
N ASP A 36 14.24 -5.46 -0.43
CA ASP A 36 12.83 -5.08 -0.30
C ASP A 36 12.49 -3.77 -1.02
N LYS A 37 13.40 -2.80 -1.03
CA LYS A 37 13.19 -1.53 -1.74
C LYS A 37 13.10 -1.73 -3.25
N ASN A 38 14.08 -2.44 -3.84
CA ASN A 38 14.06 -2.76 -5.27
C ASN A 38 12.79 -3.55 -5.61
N ALA A 39 12.39 -4.53 -4.78
CA ALA A 39 11.15 -5.27 -4.99
C ALA A 39 9.86 -4.41 -4.84
N ARG A 40 9.89 -3.27 -4.14
CA ARG A 40 8.75 -2.32 -4.09
C ARG A 40 8.73 -1.43 -5.32
N GLU A 41 9.86 -0.87 -5.71
CA GLU A 41 10.00 -0.08 -6.94
C GLU A 41 9.57 -0.92 -8.15
N ASP A 42 10.05 -2.16 -8.26
CA ASP A 42 9.65 -3.13 -9.28
C ASP A 42 8.12 -3.37 -9.28
N ARG A 43 7.51 -3.49 -8.09
CA ARG A 43 6.06 -3.68 -7.97
C ARG A 43 5.27 -2.47 -8.46
N VAL A 44 5.75 -1.27 -8.21
CA VAL A 44 5.09 -0.02 -8.67
C VAL A 44 5.21 0.08 -10.18
N GLU A 45 6.39 -0.16 -10.74
CA GLU A 45 6.60 -0.18 -12.20
C GLU A 45 5.74 -1.24 -12.89
N LEU A 46 5.66 -2.45 -12.33
CA LEU A 46 4.77 -3.51 -12.83
C LEU A 46 3.31 -3.08 -12.81
N ARG A 47 2.86 -2.43 -11.72
CA ARG A 47 1.50 -1.89 -11.63
C ARG A 47 1.24 -0.81 -12.67
N ILE A 48 2.18 0.11 -12.87
CA ILE A 48 2.09 1.17 -13.88
C ILE A 48 1.96 0.53 -15.28
N LYS A 49 2.82 -0.44 -15.60
CA LYS A 49 2.76 -1.15 -16.89
C LYS A 49 1.45 -1.91 -17.10
N ASP A 50 0.96 -2.59 -16.06
CA ASP A 50 -0.32 -3.31 -16.10
C ASP A 50 -1.50 -2.34 -16.31
N MET A 51 -1.50 -1.20 -15.62
CA MET A 51 -2.52 -0.15 -15.79
C MET A 51 -2.47 0.46 -17.19
N HIS A 52 -1.29 0.80 -17.71
CA HIS A 52 -1.12 1.30 -19.08
C HIS A 52 -1.74 0.35 -20.11
N THR A 53 -1.42 -0.94 -19.97
CA THR A 53 -1.92 -2.01 -20.86
C THR A 53 -3.44 -2.14 -20.76
N LYS A 54 -4.00 -2.21 -19.54
CA LYS A 54 -5.45 -2.38 -19.32
C LYS A 54 -6.26 -1.18 -19.80
N LEU A 55 -5.72 0.02 -19.62
CA LEU A 55 -6.34 1.27 -20.08
C LEU A 55 -6.14 1.50 -21.58
N LYS A 56 -5.34 0.66 -22.25
CA LYS A 56 -5.06 0.72 -23.70
C LYS A 56 -4.61 2.12 -24.09
N ILE A 57 -3.66 2.67 -23.35
CA ILE A 57 -3.14 4.02 -23.59
C ILE A 57 -2.64 4.11 -25.04
N THR A 58 -3.10 5.14 -25.74
CA THR A 58 -2.75 5.39 -27.14
C THR A 58 -1.56 6.34 -27.25
N PRO A 59 -0.86 6.42 -28.41
CA PRO A 59 0.23 7.37 -28.60
C PRO A 59 -0.15 8.82 -28.29
N ALA A 60 -1.40 9.22 -28.55
CA ALA A 60 -1.91 10.56 -28.25
C ALA A 60 -2.10 10.83 -26.74
N GLN A 61 -2.23 9.77 -25.94
CA GLN A 61 -2.44 9.84 -24.49
C GLN A 61 -1.14 9.68 -23.68
N GLU A 62 -0.02 9.31 -24.32
CA GLU A 62 1.24 8.98 -23.63
C GLU A 62 1.79 10.14 -22.79
N GLU A 63 1.63 11.38 -23.23
CA GLU A 63 2.08 12.54 -22.44
C GLU A 63 1.29 12.66 -21.12
N GLN A 64 -0.03 12.50 -21.18
CA GLN A 64 -0.90 12.54 -20.00
C GLN A 64 -0.64 11.33 -19.10
N TRP A 65 -0.48 10.14 -19.70
CA TRP A 65 -0.12 8.94 -18.97
C TRP A 65 1.22 9.07 -18.25
N GLY A 66 2.24 9.65 -18.89
CA GLY A 66 3.54 9.87 -18.28
C GLY A 66 3.46 10.70 -17.00
N LYS A 67 2.60 11.73 -16.98
CA LYS A 67 2.34 12.55 -15.77
C LYS A 67 1.69 11.72 -14.67
N VAL A 68 0.71 10.89 -15.00
CA VAL A 68 0.04 9.97 -14.06
C VAL A 68 1.05 8.96 -13.50
N ALA A 69 1.84 8.32 -14.35
CA ALA A 69 2.85 7.33 -13.97
C ALA A 69 3.92 7.93 -13.05
N GLN A 70 4.41 9.14 -13.38
CA GLN A 70 5.38 9.83 -12.53
C GLN A 70 4.80 10.15 -11.15
N ALA A 71 3.56 10.64 -11.09
CA ALA A 71 2.90 10.92 -9.81
C ALA A 71 2.75 9.64 -8.96
N MET A 72 2.45 8.49 -9.58
CA MET A 72 2.39 7.20 -8.89
C MET A 72 3.76 6.75 -8.36
N LEU A 73 4.83 6.96 -9.12
CA LEU A 73 6.21 6.66 -8.70
C LEU A 73 6.65 7.54 -7.53
N ASP A 74 6.42 8.85 -7.62
CA ASP A 74 6.80 9.82 -6.60
C ASP A 74 6.06 9.57 -5.27
N ASP A 75 4.75 9.26 -5.36
CA ASP A 75 3.94 8.89 -4.20
C ASP A 75 4.43 7.59 -3.56
N ALA A 76 4.69 6.56 -4.36
CA ALA A 76 5.21 5.30 -3.85
C ALA A 76 6.57 5.46 -3.15
N LYS A 77 7.47 6.27 -3.70
CA LYS A 77 8.78 6.59 -3.07
C LYS A 77 8.60 7.31 -1.74
N THR A 78 7.65 8.25 -1.67
CA THR A 78 7.35 8.98 -0.43
C THR A 78 6.80 8.02 0.64
N MET A 79 5.83 7.20 0.28
CA MET A 79 5.21 6.22 1.18
C MET A 79 6.21 5.16 1.64
N ASP A 80 7.09 4.68 0.76
CA ASP A 80 8.14 3.74 1.10
C ASP A 80 9.12 4.34 2.11
N THR A 81 9.56 5.58 1.88
CA THR A 81 10.47 6.29 2.78
C THR A 81 9.88 6.43 4.18
N LEU A 82 8.62 6.87 4.28
CA LEU A 82 7.94 7.04 5.58
C LEU A 82 7.69 5.70 6.28
N THR A 83 7.30 4.68 5.52
CA THR A 83 7.08 3.33 6.07
C THR A 83 8.39 2.72 6.56
N GLN A 84 9.48 2.89 5.82
CA GLN A 84 10.78 2.36 6.21
C GLN A 84 11.31 3.08 7.45
N ALA A 85 11.23 4.42 7.52
CA ALA A 85 11.61 5.17 8.71
C ALA A 85 10.83 4.69 9.95
N ARG A 86 9.53 4.45 9.79
CA ARG A 86 8.68 3.91 10.86
C ARG A 86 9.11 2.50 11.30
N ILE A 87 9.47 1.62 10.36
CA ILE A 87 9.96 0.27 10.66
C ILE A 87 11.31 0.33 11.38
N ASP A 88 12.23 1.16 10.90
CA ASP A 88 13.59 1.29 11.45
C ASP A 88 13.57 1.81 12.89
N HIS A 89 12.63 2.70 13.21
CA HIS A 89 12.46 3.26 14.55
C HIS A 89 11.42 2.53 15.42
N ALA A 90 10.84 1.42 14.95
CA ALA A 90 9.70 0.75 15.61
C ALA A 90 9.97 0.33 17.07
N LYS A 91 11.22 0.07 17.42
CA LYS A 91 11.62 -0.37 18.78
C LYS A 91 11.89 0.79 19.74
N ASP A 92 12.14 1.98 19.21
CA ASP A 92 12.63 3.13 19.96
C ASP A 92 11.62 4.29 20.03
N MET A 93 10.51 4.21 19.28
CA MET A 93 9.44 5.21 19.31
C MET A 93 8.66 5.21 20.62
N THR A 94 8.38 6.40 21.15
CA THR A 94 7.35 6.56 22.19
C THR A 94 5.96 6.37 21.59
N ALA A 95 4.93 6.21 22.42
CA ALA A 95 3.53 6.15 21.96
C ALA A 95 3.10 7.42 21.19
N VAL A 96 3.68 8.58 21.51
CA VAL A 96 3.40 9.83 20.80
C VAL A 96 4.07 9.85 19.43
N ASP A 97 5.31 9.37 19.32
CA ASP A 97 6.03 9.28 18.05
C ASP A 97 5.38 8.26 17.12
N ASP A 98 4.87 7.17 17.70
CA ASP A 98 4.09 6.16 16.99
C ASP A 98 2.87 6.79 16.30
N LEU A 99 2.06 7.55 17.04
CA LEU A 99 0.89 8.25 16.50
C LEU A 99 1.26 9.31 15.46
N LYS A 100 2.35 10.06 15.67
CA LYS A 100 2.83 11.07 14.71
C LYS A 100 3.21 10.44 13.38
N SER A 101 3.99 9.36 13.40
CA SER A 101 4.40 8.68 12.16
C SER A 101 3.21 8.09 11.38
N TYR A 102 2.16 7.63 12.08
CA TYR A 102 0.90 7.27 11.42
C TYR A 102 0.23 8.47 10.75
N GLY A 103 0.18 9.61 11.45
CA GLY A 103 -0.34 10.87 10.90
C GLY A 103 0.40 11.30 9.63
N GLU A 104 1.73 11.27 9.65
CA GLU A 104 2.57 11.63 8.50
C GLU A 104 2.31 10.72 7.29
N ILE A 105 2.20 9.41 7.51
CA ILE A 105 1.86 8.44 6.45
C ILE A 105 0.47 8.72 5.86
N ALA A 106 -0.52 9.00 6.72
CA ALA A 106 -1.88 9.31 6.27
C ALA A 106 -1.94 10.62 5.49
N ASP A 107 -1.26 11.66 5.96
CA ASP A 107 -1.18 12.97 5.30
C ASP A 107 -0.46 12.86 3.95
N ALA A 108 0.65 12.11 3.89
CA ALA A 108 1.36 11.86 2.64
C ALA A 108 0.48 11.14 1.62
N HIS A 109 -0.24 10.09 2.03
CA HIS A 109 -1.16 9.38 1.15
C HIS A 109 -2.30 10.29 0.63
N ALA A 110 -2.87 11.12 1.51
CA ALA A 110 -3.88 12.09 1.11
C ALA A 110 -3.32 13.13 0.12
N ALA A 111 -2.07 13.58 0.33
CA ALA A 111 -1.39 14.49 -0.59
C ALA A 111 -1.10 13.84 -1.95
N GLY A 112 -0.71 12.55 -1.98
CA GLY A 112 -0.55 11.75 -3.19
C GLY A 112 -1.83 11.68 -4.00
N ILE A 113 -2.95 11.34 -3.38
CA ILE A 113 -4.27 11.29 -4.02
C ILE A 113 -4.63 12.67 -4.60
N LYS A 114 -4.48 13.75 -3.81
CA LYS A 114 -4.77 15.13 -4.28
C LYS A 114 -3.96 15.53 -5.51
N LYS A 115 -2.71 15.06 -5.62
CA LYS A 115 -1.86 15.29 -6.80
C LYS A 115 -2.28 14.43 -8.00
N LEU A 116 -2.63 13.17 -7.75
CA LEU A 116 -2.99 12.21 -8.80
C LEU A 116 -4.35 12.52 -9.45
N THR A 117 -5.34 12.96 -8.67
CA THR A 117 -6.72 13.19 -9.13
C THR A 117 -6.82 14.13 -10.36
N PRO A 118 -6.22 15.34 -10.38
CA PRO A 118 -6.33 16.21 -11.55
C PRO A 118 -5.62 15.62 -12.78
N LEU A 119 -4.44 14.98 -12.60
CA LEU A 119 -3.71 14.36 -13.70
C LEU A 119 -4.50 13.22 -14.35
N PHE A 120 -5.15 12.40 -13.52
CA PHE A 120 -6.00 11.33 -14.01
C PHE A 120 -7.30 11.85 -14.62
N THR A 121 -7.83 12.98 -14.13
CA THR A 121 -9.00 13.65 -14.71
C THR A 121 -8.73 14.08 -16.15
N ASP A 122 -7.57 14.70 -16.41
CA ASP A 122 -7.17 15.12 -17.76
C ASP A 122 -7.00 13.93 -18.70
N LEU A 123 -6.34 12.87 -18.24
CA LEU A 123 -6.19 11.62 -19.00
C LEU A 123 -7.57 10.99 -19.30
N TYR A 124 -8.43 10.90 -18.30
CA TYR A 124 -9.77 10.30 -18.41
C TYR A 124 -10.66 11.10 -19.36
N ALA A 125 -10.56 12.42 -19.38
CA ALA A 125 -11.30 13.26 -20.33
C ALA A 125 -10.95 12.93 -21.79
N GLY A 126 -9.68 12.61 -22.06
CA GLY A 126 -9.17 12.19 -23.37
C GLY A 126 -9.40 10.72 -23.73
N MET A 127 -10.03 9.93 -22.86
CA MET A 127 -10.33 8.52 -23.10
C MET A 127 -11.62 8.30 -23.90
N SER A 128 -11.62 7.28 -24.75
CA SER A 128 -12.85 6.74 -25.36
C SER A 128 -13.78 6.12 -24.31
N ASP A 129 -15.06 5.97 -24.62
CA ASP A 129 -16.04 5.38 -23.69
C ASP A 129 -15.65 3.96 -23.24
N ALA A 130 -15.04 3.19 -24.15
CA ALA A 130 -14.53 1.86 -23.82
C ALA A 130 -13.38 1.94 -22.79
N GLN A 131 -12.43 2.85 -22.98
CA GLN A 131 -11.33 3.05 -22.03
C GLN A 131 -11.81 3.57 -20.67
N LYS A 132 -12.78 4.49 -20.66
CA LYS A 132 -13.41 5.00 -19.43
C LYS A 132 -14.07 3.87 -18.63
N LYS A 133 -14.81 2.97 -19.31
CA LYS A 133 -15.41 1.80 -18.65
C LYS A 133 -14.36 0.86 -18.05
N GLU A 134 -13.24 0.63 -18.74
CA GLU A 134 -12.13 -0.16 -18.20
C GLU A 134 -11.50 0.53 -16.97
N ALA A 135 -11.26 1.85 -17.06
CA ALA A 135 -10.77 2.64 -15.92
C ALA A 135 -11.71 2.54 -14.71
N ASP A 136 -13.00 2.79 -14.89
CA ASP A 136 -13.99 2.71 -13.81
C ASP A 136 -14.02 1.31 -13.19
N THR A 137 -13.85 0.27 -14.00
CA THR A 137 -13.82 -1.13 -13.55
C THR A 137 -12.56 -1.43 -12.75
N LEU A 138 -11.41 -0.94 -13.20
CA LEU A 138 -10.14 -1.09 -12.51
C LEU A 138 -10.16 -0.44 -11.13
N PHE A 139 -10.72 0.77 -11.02
CA PHE A 139 -10.79 1.50 -9.74
C PHE A 139 -11.91 0.99 -8.82
N ARG A 140 -13.03 0.45 -9.33
CA ARG A 140 -14.07 -0.20 -8.51
C ARG A 140 -13.59 -1.51 -7.87
N HIS A 141 -12.81 -2.32 -8.57
CA HIS A 141 -12.37 -3.63 -8.07
C HIS A 141 -11.15 -3.59 -7.15
N GLY A 142 -10.58 -2.41 -6.89
CA GLY A 142 -9.52 -2.23 -5.90
C GLY A 142 -9.95 -2.51 -4.45
N GLU A 143 -11.26 -2.46 -4.16
CA GLU A 143 -11.81 -2.58 -2.80
C GLU A 143 -12.26 -4.01 -2.40
N HIS A 144 -12.18 -5.02 -3.29
CA HIS A 144 -12.77 -6.34 -3.06
C HIS A 144 -11.80 -7.52 -3.21
N LYS A 145 -10.75 -7.59 -2.38
CA LYS A 145 -9.99 -8.83 -2.13
C LYS A 145 -9.94 -9.25 -0.65
N HIS A 146 -11.01 -9.00 0.10
CA HIS A 146 -11.30 -9.78 1.31
C HIS A 146 -12.33 -10.86 0.99
N SER A 147 -11.88 -11.97 0.38
CA SER A 147 -12.71 -13.17 0.39
C SER A 147 -12.71 -13.75 1.80
N HIS A 148 -13.86 -13.63 2.45
CA HIS A 148 -14.23 -14.36 3.66
C HIS A 148 -13.88 -15.84 3.49
N LYS A 149 -12.80 -16.29 4.15
CA LYS A 149 -12.62 -17.72 4.43
C LYS A 149 -13.70 -18.10 5.44
N LYS A 150 -14.83 -18.62 4.96
CA LYS A 150 -15.82 -19.33 5.80
C LYS A 150 -15.08 -20.48 6.48
N SER A 151 -14.78 -20.33 7.78
CA SER A 151 -14.44 -21.45 8.63
C SER A 151 -15.69 -22.32 8.77
N GLY A 152 -15.78 -23.36 7.95
CA GLY A 152 -16.74 -24.44 8.17
C GLY A 152 -16.26 -25.25 9.36
N GLY A 153 -16.81 -24.94 10.53
CA GLY A 153 -16.71 -25.83 11.69
C GLY A 153 -17.49 -27.11 11.43
N LYS A 154 -16.82 -28.23 11.65
CA LYS A 154 -17.43 -29.54 11.91
C LYS A 154 -16.85 -30.05 13.22
#